data_AF-A0A1I2LYT7-F1
#
_entry.id   AF-A0A1I2LYT7-F1
#
_cell.length_a   1.000
_cell.length_b   1.000
_cell.length_c   1.000
_cell.angle_alpha   90.00
_cell.angle_beta   90.00
_cell.angle_gamma   90.00
#
_symmetry.space_group_name_H-M   'P 1'
#
loop_
_entity.id
_entity.type
_entity.pdbx_description
1 polymer ?
#
loop_
_entity_poly.entity_id
_entity_poly.type
_entity_poly.pdbx_seq_one_letter_code
_entity_poly.pdbx_strand_id
1 'polypeptide(L)'
;MKKIKEHLEGETDWEAFLKAQYERLEREKKRIEHLMNGIETTLISYQMEGTIDWRKLLEIYRYGKAEGQRSLTPEEREIIGRLPRLEDRAPESGEWIRFYRQIKGLTQSHPPDSPDVQRVVAQIVSLSERMFGGDLEKMEKAWEMRKSPKPDYRFYPVDDEVIQFLDRAFEVYWRKRREKEDGRGHTSSN
;
A
#
# COMPACT_ATOMS: atom_id res chain seq x y z
N MET A 1 36.78 14.89 -8.48
CA MET A 1 38.22 14.74 -8.84
C MET A 1 39.14 15.57 -7.95
N LYS A 2 38.97 16.90 -7.82
CA LYS A 2 39.87 17.76 -7.00
C LYS A 2 39.95 17.38 -5.50
N LYS A 3 38.79 17.16 -4.85
CA LYS A 3 38.71 16.67 -3.45
C LYS A 3 39.26 15.26 -3.23
N ILE A 4 39.26 14.43 -4.28
CA ILE A 4 39.84 13.09 -4.21
C ILE A 4 41.36 13.27 -4.25
N LYS A 5 41.90 14.01 -5.22
CA LYS A 5 43.33 14.32 -5.35
C LYS A 5 43.95 14.91 -4.07
N GLU A 6 43.26 15.82 -3.38
CA GLU A 6 43.72 16.43 -2.11
C GLU A 6 43.72 15.45 -0.91
N HIS A 7 42.93 14.38 -0.94
CA HIS A 7 42.95 13.30 0.08
C HIS A 7 43.98 12.20 -0.25
N LEU A 8 44.59 12.23 -1.43
CA LEU A 8 45.42 11.15 -1.99
C LEU A 8 46.92 11.38 -1.85
N GLU A 9 47.36 12.56 -1.40
CA GLU A 9 48.78 12.86 -1.16
C GLU A 9 49.21 12.26 0.19
N GLY A 10 49.48 10.94 0.20
CA GLY A 10 50.01 10.22 1.36
C GLY A 10 49.56 8.75 1.52
N GLU A 11 48.62 8.27 0.70
CA GLU A 11 48.03 6.94 0.85
C GLU A 11 48.86 5.85 0.15
N THR A 12 49.33 4.84 0.91
CA THR A 12 50.16 3.74 0.39
C THR A 12 49.36 2.49 0.02
N ASP A 13 48.14 2.31 0.56
CA ASP A 13 47.25 1.19 0.26
C ASP A 13 45.99 1.67 -0.48
N TRP A 14 46.11 1.75 -1.80
CA TRP A 14 45.06 2.18 -2.70
C TRP A 14 43.86 1.24 -2.74
N GLU A 15 44.07 -0.06 -2.55
CA GLU A 15 42.98 -1.04 -2.58
C GLU A 15 42.07 -0.86 -1.36
N ALA A 16 42.66 -0.71 -0.17
CA ALA A 16 41.92 -0.44 1.05
C ALA A 16 41.13 0.89 0.97
N PHE A 17 41.78 1.96 0.48
CA PHE A 17 41.14 3.26 0.32
C PHE A 17 39.95 3.21 -0.64
N LEU A 18 40.11 2.62 -1.83
CA LEU A 18 39.04 2.54 -2.83
C LEU A 18 37.87 1.68 -2.34
N LYS A 19 38.12 0.57 -1.64
CA LYS A 19 37.06 -0.24 -0.99
C LYS A 19 36.29 0.58 0.05
N ALA A 20 36.99 1.31 0.91
CA ALA A 20 36.34 2.17 1.92
C ALA A 20 35.48 3.28 1.29
N GLN A 21 35.96 3.90 0.19
CA GLN A 21 35.16 4.89 -0.55
C GLN A 21 33.93 4.25 -1.22
N TYR A 22 34.07 3.06 -1.80
CA TYR A 22 32.95 2.32 -2.38
C TYR A 22 31.89 2.01 -1.33
N GLU A 23 32.27 1.45 -0.18
CA GLU A 23 31.34 1.17 0.92
C GLU A 23 30.66 2.44 1.45
N ARG A 24 31.37 3.56 1.50
CA ARG A 24 30.81 4.85 1.89
C ARG A 24 29.74 5.31 0.88
N LEU A 25 30.01 5.19 -0.42
CA LEU A 25 29.03 5.51 -1.45
C LEU A 25 27.80 4.60 -1.37
N GLU A 26 28.00 3.32 -1.09
CA GLU A 26 26.89 2.36 -0.92
C GLU A 26 26.02 2.71 0.30
N ARG A 27 26.62 3.15 1.41
CA ARG A 27 25.88 3.67 2.57
C ARG A 27 25.10 4.93 2.24
N GLU A 28 25.70 5.85 1.48
CA GLU A 28 25.06 7.10 1.08
C GLU A 28 23.89 6.85 0.11
N LYS A 29 24.06 5.93 -0.84
CA LYS A 29 22.99 5.47 -1.73
C LYS A 29 21.78 4.97 -0.93
N LYS A 30 22.01 4.05 0.02
CA LYS A 30 20.95 3.53 0.91
C LYS A 30 20.28 4.65 1.73
N ARG A 31 21.05 5.64 2.19
CA ARG A 31 20.51 6.80 2.90
C ARG A 31 19.60 7.65 2.02
N ILE A 32 20.00 7.91 0.78
CA ILE A 32 19.22 8.68 -0.19
C ILE A 32 17.93 7.93 -0.55
N GLU A 33 18.01 6.62 -0.83
CA GLU A 33 16.84 5.77 -1.09
C GLU A 33 15.84 5.84 0.07
N HIS A 34 16.31 5.76 1.31
CA HIS A 34 15.44 5.89 2.49
C HIS A 34 14.74 7.25 2.56
N LEU A 35 15.45 8.35 2.24
CA LEU A 35 14.85 9.69 2.21
C LEU A 35 13.82 9.83 1.08
N MET A 36 14.11 9.28 -0.10
CA MET A 36 13.18 9.30 -1.24
C MET A 36 11.87 8.58 -0.91
N ASN A 37 11.96 7.37 -0.36
CA ASN A 37 10.80 6.58 0.08
C ASN A 37 9.95 7.33 1.11
N GLY A 38 10.62 8.05 2.02
CA GLY A 38 9.98 8.88 3.01
C GLY A 38 9.20 10.06 2.43
N ILE A 39 9.78 10.75 1.45
CA ILE A 39 9.12 11.85 0.72
C ILE A 39 7.92 11.32 -0.07
N GLU A 40 8.06 10.19 -0.76
CA GLU A 40 6.95 9.58 -1.51
C GLU A 40 5.79 9.17 -0.61
N THR A 41 6.08 8.54 0.53
CA THR A 41 5.08 8.24 1.57
C THR A 41 4.35 9.50 2.04
N THR A 42 5.10 10.58 2.28
CA THR A 42 4.54 11.88 2.72
C THR A 42 3.64 12.49 1.66
N LEU A 43 4.05 12.44 0.39
CA LEU A 43 3.27 12.92 -0.74
C LEU A 43 1.95 12.16 -0.86
N ILE A 44 1.97 10.84 -0.67
CA ILE A 44 0.78 10.01 -0.80
C ILE A 44 -0.18 10.21 0.35
N SER A 45 0.34 10.33 1.58
CA SER A 45 -0.43 10.78 2.74
C SER A 45 -1.23 12.05 2.42
N TYR A 46 -0.53 13.07 1.90
CA TYR A 46 -1.16 14.32 1.49
C TYR A 46 -2.17 14.14 0.36
N GLN A 47 -1.90 13.29 -0.63
CA GLN A 47 -2.86 12.99 -1.69
C GLN A 47 -4.11 12.27 -1.15
N MET A 48 -3.97 11.38 -0.18
CA MET A 48 -5.10 10.64 0.38
C MET A 48 -5.97 11.52 1.28
N GLU A 49 -5.36 12.38 2.09
CA GLU A 49 -6.05 13.10 3.17
C GLU A 49 -6.26 14.59 2.90
N GLY A 50 -5.51 15.18 1.97
CA GLY A 50 -5.48 16.64 1.73
C GLY A 50 -4.72 17.42 2.80
N THR A 51 -4.24 16.75 3.84
CA THR A 51 -3.42 17.31 4.93
C THR A 51 -2.28 16.35 5.26
N ILE A 52 -1.33 16.80 6.09
CA ILE A 52 -0.23 15.96 6.55
C ILE A 52 -0.47 15.63 8.03
N ASP A 53 -0.80 14.37 8.33
CA ASP A 53 -0.78 13.85 9.70
C ASP A 53 0.63 13.34 10.07
N TRP A 54 1.35 14.15 10.86
CA TRP A 54 2.71 13.81 11.28
C TRP A 54 2.77 12.59 12.20
N ARG A 55 1.69 12.26 12.92
CA ARG A 55 1.65 11.06 13.79
C ARG A 55 1.62 9.80 12.95
N LYS A 56 0.73 9.73 11.95
CA LYS A 56 0.64 8.60 11.01
C LYS A 56 1.93 8.41 10.23
N LEU A 57 2.56 9.50 9.79
CA LEU A 57 3.85 9.42 9.10
C LEU A 57 4.94 8.86 10.03
N LEU A 58 5.07 9.38 11.25
CA LEU A 58 6.04 8.87 12.21
C LEU A 58 5.83 7.39 12.52
N GLU A 59 4.58 6.91 12.58
CA GLU A 59 4.27 5.49 12.71
C GLU A 59 4.81 4.69 11.51
N ILE A 60 4.51 5.11 10.28
CA ILE A 60 5.03 4.45 9.06
C ILE A 60 6.57 4.39 9.07
N TYR A 61 7.24 5.48 9.44
CA TYR A 61 8.71 5.51 9.52
C TYR A 61 9.27 4.62 10.64
N ARG A 62 8.59 4.54 11.79
CA ARG A 62 9.00 3.66 12.89
C ARG A 62 8.85 2.19 12.50
N TYR A 63 7.76 1.84 11.82
CA TYR A 63 7.49 0.49 11.36
C TYR A 63 8.37 0.08 10.18
N GLY A 64 8.72 1.01 9.29
CA GLY A 64 9.65 0.76 8.18
C GLY A 64 11.11 0.54 8.59
N LYS A 65 11.50 0.89 9.83
CA LYS A 65 12.83 0.64 10.39
C LYS A 65 12.94 -0.66 11.19
N ALA A 66 11.82 -1.20 11.67
CA ALA A 66 11.82 -2.54 12.23
C ALA A 66 12.05 -3.53 11.09
N GLU A 67 12.89 -4.54 11.29
CA GLU A 67 13.11 -5.65 10.35
C GLU A 67 11.85 -6.54 10.23
N GLY A 68 10.72 -5.93 9.83
CA GLY A 68 9.36 -6.46 9.83
C GLY A 68 9.07 -7.41 8.67
N GLN A 69 10.04 -8.24 8.28
CA GLN A 69 9.78 -9.39 7.40
C GLN A 69 9.95 -10.72 8.12
N ARG A 70 10.34 -10.71 9.40
CA ARG A 70 10.67 -11.94 10.13
C ARG A 70 9.45 -12.82 10.48
N SER A 71 8.23 -12.29 10.41
CA SER A 71 6.99 -12.98 10.82
C SER A 71 6.03 -13.35 9.68
N LEU A 72 6.32 -12.95 8.43
CA LEU A 72 5.40 -13.19 7.33
C LEU A 72 5.47 -14.63 6.82
N THR A 73 4.31 -15.26 6.60
CA THR A 73 4.22 -16.52 5.87
C THR A 73 4.57 -16.33 4.39
N PRO A 74 4.94 -17.39 3.65
CA PRO A 74 5.18 -17.30 2.20
C PRO A 74 3.99 -16.70 1.44
N GLU A 75 2.77 -17.05 1.86
CA GLU A 75 1.53 -16.56 1.28
C GLU A 75 1.30 -15.07 1.56
N GLU A 76 1.51 -14.61 2.80
CA GLU A 76 1.44 -13.17 3.11
C GLU A 76 2.47 -12.36 2.31
N ARG A 77 3.68 -12.91 2.09
CA ARG A 77 4.68 -12.26 1.22
C ARG A 77 4.21 -12.17 -0.23
N GLU A 78 3.56 -13.21 -0.74
CA GLU A 78 2.96 -13.18 -2.09
C GLU A 78 1.89 -12.08 -2.18
N ILE A 79 1.00 -12.02 -1.19
CA ILE A 79 -0.08 -11.03 -1.15
C ILE A 79 0.47 -9.61 -1.07
N ILE A 80 1.41 -9.34 -0.15
CA ILE A 80 2.07 -8.02 -0.03
C ILE A 80 2.85 -7.65 -1.28
N GLY A 81 3.45 -8.62 -1.97
CA GLY A 81 4.15 -8.41 -3.23
C GLY A 81 3.21 -7.95 -4.36
N ARG A 82 1.92 -8.28 -4.28
CA ARG A 82 0.91 -7.85 -5.26
C ARG A 82 0.19 -6.58 -4.86
N LEU A 83 0.16 -6.23 -3.57
CA LEU A 83 -0.53 -5.04 -3.09
C LEU A 83 0.23 -3.76 -3.50
N PRO A 84 -0.46 -2.72 -3.99
CA PRO A 84 0.17 -1.46 -4.28
C PRO A 84 0.78 -0.89 -3.00
N ARG A 85 2.10 -0.75 -2.99
CA ARG A 85 2.81 -0.02 -1.95
C ARG A 85 2.71 1.47 -2.26
N LEU A 86 2.73 2.29 -1.23
CA LEU A 86 2.73 3.74 -1.40
C LEU A 86 3.92 4.16 -2.28
N GLU A 87 5.08 3.61 -2.00
CA GLU A 87 6.34 3.95 -2.67
C GLU A 87 6.40 3.42 -4.12
N ASP A 88 5.53 2.48 -4.47
CA ASP A 88 5.50 1.93 -5.81
C ASP A 88 4.63 2.84 -6.69
N ARG A 89 5.26 3.46 -7.70
CA ARG A 89 4.60 4.25 -8.76
C ARG A 89 3.74 3.40 -9.70
N ALA A 90 3.24 2.28 -9.21
CA ALA A 90 2.36 1.38 -9.94
C ALA A 90 1.02 2.07 -10.24
N PRO A 91 0.43 1.88 -11.43
CA PRO A 91 -0.90 2.41 -11.77
C PRO A 91 -1.97 2.07 -10.72
N GLU A 92 -1.90 0.86 -10.16
CA GLU A 92 -2.79 0.31 -9.13
C GLU A 92 -2.75 1.13 -7.83
N SER A 93 -1.58 1.67 -7.46
CA SER A 93 -1.43 2.57 -6.31
C SER A 93 -2.24 3.85 -6.50
N GLY A 94 -2.18 4.42 -7.71
CA GLY A 94 -2.95 5.61 -8.07
C GLY A 94 -4.46 5.35 -8.11
N GLU A 95 -4.89 4.17 -8.58
CA GLU A 95 -6.30 3.76 -8.55
C GLU A 95 -6.82 3.65 -7.12
N TRP A 96 -6.08 2.94 -6.26
CA TRP A 96 -6.42 2.77 -4.85
C TRP A 96 -6.57 4.10 -4.12
N ILE A 97 -5.60 5.02 -4.27
CA ILE A 97 -5.65 6.37 -3.66
C ILE A 97 -6.92 7.13 -4.07
N ARG A 98 -7.30 7.04 -5.36
CA ARG A 98 -8.50 7.71 -5.85
C ARG A 98 -9.77 7.11 -5.24
N PHE A 99 -9.90 5.79 -5.21
CA PHE A 99 -11.07 5.12 -4.64
C PHE A 99 -11.19 5.35 -3.13
N TYR A 100 -10.06 5.33 -2.41
CA TYR A 100 -10.04 5.65 -0.98
C TYR A 100 -10.59 7.07 -0.73
N ARG A 101 -10.11 8.07 -1.47
CA ARG A 101 -10.57 9.46 -1.31
C ARG A 101 -12.06 9.61 -1.62
N GLN A 102 -12.55 8.92 -2.65
CA GLN A 102 -13.98 8.92 -3.00
C GLN A 102 -14.81 8.32 -1.86
N ILE A 103 -14.43 7.16 -1.33
CA ILE A 103 -15.15 6.53 -0.22
C ILE A 103 -15.11 7.40 1.03
N LYS A 104 -13.94 7.93 1.40
CA LYS A 104 -13.81 8.81 2.57
C LYS A 104 -14.76 10.01 2.51
N GLY A 105 -14.93 10.61 1.33
CA GLY A 105 -15.91 11.69 1.14
C GLY A 105 -17.37 11.23 1.22
N LEU A 106 -17.67 10.00 0.79
CA LEU A 106 -19.02 9.43 0.85
C LEU A 106 -19.41 8.98 2.26
N THR A 107 -18.46 8.55 3.09
CA THR A 107 -18.70 8.09 4.47
C THR A 107 -19.51 9.09 5.30
N GLN A 108 -19.33 10.40 5.05
CA GLN A 108 -20.01 11.47 5.79
C GLN A 108 -21.44 11.76 5.31
N SER A 109 -21.82 11.31 4.12
CA SER A 109 -23.03 11.80 3.42
C SER A 109 -23.94 10.70 2.87
N HIS A 110 -23.44 9.47 2.75
CA HIS A 110 -24.15 8.38 2.09
C HIS A 110 -24.13 7.10 2.93
N PRO A 111 -25.22 6.31 2.93
CA PRO A 111 -25.21 4.98 3.54
C PRO A 111 -24.39 3.99 2.68
N PRO A 112 -23.85 2.92 3.29
CA PRO A 112 -23.02 1.92 2.61
C PRO A 112 -23.68 1.24 1.39
N ASP A 113 -25.00 1.18 1.35
CA ASP A 113 -25.78 0.52 0.29
C ASP A 113 -26.20 1.44 -0.86
N SER A 114 -25.90 2.74 -0.75
CA SER A 114 -26.25 3.74 -1.76
C SER A 114 -25.61 3.43 -3.13
N PRO A 115 -26.26 3.85 -4.23
CA PRO A 115 -25.73 3.61 -5.58
C PRO A 115 -24.32 4.14 -5.80
N ASP A 116 -23.99 5.32 -5.25
CA ASP A 116 -22.68 5.93 -5.42
C ASP A 116 -21.59 5.20 -4.65
N VAL A 117 -21.86 4.79 -3.41
CA VAL A 117 -20.93 3.95 -2.63
C VAL A 117 -20.71 2.61 -3.32
N GLN A 118 -21.80 1.95 -3.75
CA GLN A 118 -21.72 0.64 -4.39
C GLN A 118 -21.00 0.69 -5.75
N ARG A 119 -21.03 1.83 -6.45
CA ARG A 119 -20.23 2.06 -7.66
C ARG A 119 -18.73 2.04 -7.35
N VAL A 120 -18.31 2.76 -6.30
CA VAL A 120 -16.89 2.81 -5.91
C VAL A 120 -16.44 1.46 -5.34
N VAL A 121 -17.27 0.80 -4.53
CA VAL A 121 -17.00 -0.57 -4.03
C VAL A 121 -16.79 -1.54 -5.19
N ALA A 122 -17.61 -1.49 -6.24
CA ALA A 122 -17.42 -2.34 -7.41
C ALA A 122 -16.07 -2.09 -8.11
N GLN A 123 -15.59 -0.84 -8.13
CA GLN A 123 -14.28 -0.50 -8.67
C GLN A 123 -13.13 -1.03 -7.80
N ILE A 124 -13.27 -0.95 -6.47
CA ILE A 124 -12.31 -1.52 -5.52
C ILE A 124 -12.24 -3.05 -5.68
N VAL A 125 -13.39 -3.72 -5.77
CA VAL A 125 -13.45 -5.16 -6.00
C VAL A 125 -12.80 -5.52 -7.35
N SER A 126 -13.10 -4.78 -8.42
CA SER A 126 -12.49 -5.02 -9.73
C SER A 126 -10.97 -4.84 -9.71
N LEU A 127 -10.45 -3.83 -9.01
CA LEU A 127 -9.01 -3.65 -8.83
C LEU A 127 -8.40 -4.86 -8.11
N SER A 128 -9.05 -5.32 -7.04
CA SER A 128 -8.60 -6.49 -6.28
C SER A 128 -8.66 -7.78 -7.12
N GLU A 129 -9.72 -7.98 -7.91
CA GLU A 129 -9.83 -9.10 -8.86
C GLU A 129 -8.68 -9.09 -9.89
N ARG A 130 -8.29 -7.93 -10.43
CA ARG A 130 -7.15 -7.82 -11.36
C ARG A 130 -5.83 -8.20 -10.70
N MET A 131 -5.62 -7.82 -9.44
CA MET A 131 -4.37 -8.08 -8.71
C MET A 131 -4.23 -9.55 -8.30
N PHE A 132 -5.35 -10.19 -7.93
CA PHE A 132 -5.38 -11.55 -7.40
C PHE A 132 -5.91 -12.59 -8.37
N GLY A 133 -6.23 -12.21 -9.61
CA GLY A 133 -6.77 -13.13 -10.62
C GLY A 133 -8.14 -13.70 -10.25
N GLY A 134 -8.93 -12.95 -9.47
CA GLY A 134 -10.23 -13.40 -8.96
C GLY A 134 -10.18 -14.39 -7.79
N ASP A 135 -9.00 -14.64 -7.21
CA ASP A 135 -8.85 -15.46 -6.00
C ASP A 135 -9.46 -14.75 -4.78
N LEU A 136 -10.69 -15.12 -4.43
CA LEU A 136 -11.46 -14.50 -3.35
C LEU A 136 -10.78 -14.64 -1.98
N GLU A 137 -10.10 -15.76 -1.71
CA GLU A 137 -9.42 -16.00 -0.44
C GLU A 137 -8.23 -15.05 -0.29
N LYS A 138 -7.45 -14.86 -1.36
CA LYS A 138 -6.35 -13.87 -1.37
C LYS A 138 -6.87 -12.44 -1.27
N MET A 139 -8.00 -12.14 -1.91
CA MET A 139 -8.64 -10.81 -1.83
C MET A 139 -9.11 -10.49 -0.40
N GLU A 140 -9.75 -11.45 0.27
CA GLU A 140 -10.19 -11.32 1.67
C GLU A 140 -8.99 -11.18 2.60
N LYS A 141 -7.99 -12.03 2.46
CA LYS A 141 -6.76 -11.95 3.27
C LYS A 141 -6.02 -10.63 3.06
N ALA A 142 -5.95 -10.12 1.84
CA ALA A 142 -5.39 -8.81 1.55
C ALA A 142 -6.16 -7.67 2.26
N TRP A 143 -7.48 -7.78 2.36
CA TRP A 143 -8.30 -6.84 3.11
C TRP A 143 -8.06 -6.93 4.62
N GLU A 144 -8.02 -8.14 5.19
CA GLU A 144 -7.69 -8.35 6.62
C GLU A 144 -6.31 -7.80 6.99
N MET A 145 -5.32 -7.95 6.11
CA MET A 145 -3.99 -7.38 6.30
C MET A 145 -4.01 -5.84 6.33
N ARG A 146 -4.87 -5.18 5.55
CA ARG A 146 -5.05 -3.72 5.57
C ARG A 146 -5.75 -3.22 6.83
N LYS A 147 -6.65 -4.03 7.40
CA LYS A 147 -7.29 -3.74 8.71
C LYS A 147 -6.33 -3.95 9.88
N SER A 148 -5.27 -4.73 9.69
CA SER A 148 -4.34 -5.08 10.75
C SER A 148 -3.32 -3.96 11.01
N PRO A 149 -3.08 -3.60 12.28
CA PRO A 149 -2.04 -2.63 12.65
C PRO A 149 -0.62 -3.23 12.60
N LYS A 150 -0.44 -4.40 11.97
CA LYS A 150 0.86 -5.09 11.93
C LYS A 150 1.89 -4.23 11.17
N PRO A 151 3.05 -3.93 11.79
CA PRO A 151 4.12 -3.12 11.20
C PRO A 151 4.61 -3.63 9.84
N ASP A 152 4.57 -4.96 9.66
CA ASP A 152 5.18 -5.71 8.57
C ASP A 152 4.54 -5.43 7.20
N TYR A 153 3.35 -4.83 7.19
CA TYR A 153 2.53 -4.68 6.00
C TYR A 153 2.77 -3.38 5.21
N ARG A 154 3.50 -2.39 5.78
CA ARG A 154 3.88 -1.11 5.14
C ARG A 154 2.74 -0.39 4.38
N PHE A 155 1.49 -0.56 4.82
CA PHE A 155 0.36 0.17 4.24
C PHE A 155 0.19 1.53 4.92
N TYR A 156 -0.34 2.50 4.17
CA TYR A 156 -0.82 3.73 4.80
C TYR A 156 -1.98 3.38 5.73
N PRO A 157 -2.01 3.87 6.98
CA PRO A 157 -3.15 3.65 7.87
C PRO A 157 -4.43 4.20 7.23
N VAL A 158 -5.36 3.29 6.92
CA VAL A 158 -6.72 3.61 6.50
C VAL A 158 -7.47 4.06 7.75
N ASP A 159 -8.25 5.14 7.68
CA ASP A 159 -9.04 5.60 8.82
C ASP A 159 -10.01 4.51 9.28
N ASP A 160 -10.08 4.23 10.59
CA ASP A 160 -10.96 3.18 11.16
C ASP A 160 -12.43 3.36 10.74
N GLU A 161 -12.89 4.61 10.66
CA GLU A 161 -14.22 4.96 10.17
C GLU A 161 -14.43 4.48 8.73
N VAL A 162 -13.43 4.67 7.87
CA VAL A 162 -13.45 4.23 6.47
C VAL A 162 -13.37 2.70 6.38
N ILE A 163 -12.57 2.04 7.24
CA ILE A 163 -12.53 0.57 7.32
C ILE A 163 -13.91 0.01 7.64
N GLN A 164 -14.54 0.48 8.72
CA GLN A 164 -15.87 0.02 9.15
C GLN A 164 -16.95 0.33 8.12
N PHE A 165 -16.83 1.46 7.43
CA PHE A 165 -17.72 1.81 6.33
C PHE A 165 -17.57 0.85 5.14
N LEU A 166 -16.34 0.54 4.75
CA LEU A 166 -16.04 -0.39 3.66
C LEU A 166 -16.46 -1.82 3.97
N ASP A 167 -16.25 -2.32 5.20
CA ASP A 167 -16.71 -3.66 5.60
C ASP A 167 -18.22 -3.82 5.33
N ARG A 168 -19.05 -2.88 5.82
CA ARG A 168 -20.50 -2.88 5.57
C ARG A 168 -20.85 -2.74 4.10
N ALA A 169 -20.10 -1.92 3.36
CA ALA A 169 -20.35 -1.71 1.94
C ALA A 169 -20.00 -2.96 1.10
N PHE A 170 -18.94 -3.69 1.48
CA PHE A 170 -18.58 -4.97 0.88
C PHE A 170 -19.62 -6.05 1.16
N GLU A 171 -20.14 -6.15 2.39
CA GLU A 171 -21.24 -7.07 2.71
C GLU A 171 -22.45 -6.87 1.78
N VAL A 172 -22.85 -5.62 1.56
CA VAL A 172 -23.94 -5.27 0.64
C VAL A 172 -23.61 -5.67 -0.79
N TYR A 173 -22.39 -5.38 -1.24
CA TYR A 173 -21.95 -5.72 -2.60
C TYR A 173 -22.00 -7.23 -2.85
N TRP A 174 -21.41 -8.02 -1.95
CA TRP A 174 -21.35 -9.48 -2.08
C TRP A 174 -22.72 -10.13 -1.96
N ARG A 175 -23.60 -9.60 -1.08
CA ARG A 175 -25.00 -10.04 -1.02
C ARG A 175 -25.72 -9.81 -2.35
N LYS A 176 -25.65 -8.59 -2.90
CA LYS A 176 -26.28 -8.25 -4.20
C LYS A 176 -25.71 -9.08 -5.35
N ARG A 177 -24.42 -9.45 -5.30
CA ARG A 177 -23.77 -10.29 -6.32
C ARG A 177 -24.30 -11.72 -6.28
N ARG A 178 -24.39 -12.34 -5.09
CA ARG A 178 -24.99 -13.68 -4.91
C ARG A 178 -26.45 -13.73 -5.36
N GLU A 179 -27.27 -12.77 -4.95
CA GLU A 179 -28.68 -12.67 -5.37
C GLU A 179 -28.83 -12.64 -6.91
N LYS A 180 -27.91 -11.98 -7.62
CA LYS A 180 -27.90 -11.95 -9.10
C LYS A 180 -27.43 -13.25 -9.73
N GLU A 181 -26.50 -13.96 -9.11
CA GLU A 181 -25.99 -15.25 -9.58
C GLU A 181 -27.07 -16.34 -9.40
N ASP A 182 -27.75 -16.35 -8.25
CA ASP A 182 -28.85 -17.27 -7.95
C ASP A 182 -30.09 -17.00 -8.83
N GLY A 183 -30.40 -15.73 -9.09
CA GLY A 183 -31.51 -15.32 -9.96
C GLY A 183 -31.28 -15.66 -11.44
N ARG A 184 -30.03 -15.73 -11.90
CA ARG A 184 -29.69 -16.18 -13.28
C ARG A 184 -29.75 -17.69 -13.45
N GLY A 185 -29.63 -18.46 -12.36
CA GLY A 185 -29.77 -19.92 -12.39
C GLY A 185 -31.21 -20.39 -12.67
N HIS A 186 -32.23 -19.59 -12.33
CA HIS A 186 -33.64 -19.94 -12.51
C HIS A 186 -34.23 -19.62 -13.89
N THR A 187 -33.56 -18.78 -14.70
CA THR A 187 -34.08 -18.36 -16.02
C THR A 187 -33.60 -19.22 -17.19
N SER A 188 -32.75 -20.23 -16.95
CA SER A 188 -32.17 -21.10 -18.00
C SER A 188 -32.82 -22.49 -18.06
N SER A 189 -33.96 -22.70 -17.40
CA SER A 189 -34.80 -23.88 -17.57
C SER A 189 -36.22 -23.45 -17.90
N ASN A 190 -36.45 -23.10 -19.17
CA ASN A 190 -37.75 -23.19 -19.80
C ASN A 190 -37.58 -23.27 -21.32
#